data_AF-A0AA86VTA9-F1
#
_entry.id   AF-A0AA86VTA9-F1
#
_cell.length_a   1.000
_cell.length_b   1.000
_cell.length_c   1.000
_cell.angle_alpha   90.00
_cell.angle_beta   90.00
_cell.angle_gamma   90.00
#
_symmetry.space_group_name_H-M   'P 1'
#
loop_
_entity.id
_entity.type
_entity.pdbx_description
1 polymer ?
#
loop_
_entity_poly.entity_id
_entity_poly.type
_entity_poly.pdbx_seq_one_letter_code
_entity_poly.pdbx_strand_id
1 'polypeptide(L)'
;MEGTVFTPALKELEHVKSEQGEILSKPFLEACKHILPVIDKFGAAMALVKSDIGGNISRLENMYSSNPTRFNYLYSLIQVEIETKTAKSSSSCTNGLLWLT
;
A
#
# COMPACT_ATOMS: atom_id res chain seq x y z
N MET A 1 -16.90 17.00 16.07
CA MET A 1 -16.65 17.39 14.67
C MET A 1 -16.77 16.11 13.86
N GLU A 2 -17.75 16.01 12.96
CA GLU A 2 -17.84 14.85 12.06
C GLU A 2 -16.57 14.81 11.20
N GLY A 3 -15.88 13.68 11.20
CA GLY A 3 -14.63 13.53 10.45
C GLY A 3 -14.87 13.62 8.95
N THR A 4 -13.87 14.12 8.21
CA THR A 4 -13.88 14.07 6.74
C THR A 4 -13.79 12.64 6.23
N VAL A 5 -14.05 12.42 4.94
CA VAL A 5 -13.87 11.12 4.27
C VAL A 5 -12.44 10.56 4.36
N PHE A 6 -11.46 11.43 4.68
CA PHE A 6 -10.06 11.05 4.86
C PHE A 6 -9.68 10.72 6.30
N THR A 7 -10.59 10.90 7.27
CA THR A 7 -10.33 10.65 8.69
C THR A 7 -9.78 9.25 8.97
N PRO A 8 -10.29 8.16 8.35
CA PRO A 8 -9.71 6.83 8.54
C PRO A 8 -8.25 6.76 8.07
N ALA A 9 -7.96 7.28 6.87
CA ALA A 9 -6.59 7.32 6.34
C ALA A 9 -5.64 8.10 7.26
N LEU A 10 -6.07 9.27 7.76
CA LEU A 10 -5.27 10.09 8.66
C LEU A 10 -4.95 9.37 9.98
N LYS A 11 -5.90 8.61 10.53
CA LYS A 11 -5.67 7.80 11.73
C LYS A 11 -4.70 6.65 11.49
N GLU A 12 -4.78 5.98 10.35
CA GLU A 12 -3.81 4.94 10.00
C GLU A 12 -2.40 5.53 9.84
N LEU A 13 -2.27 6.71 9.21
CA LEU A 13 -0.99 7.40 9.04
C LEU A 13 -0.25 7.72 10.35
N GLU A 14 -0.97 7.94 11.46
CA GLU A 14 -0.39 8.12 12.79
C GLU A 14 0.40 6.89 13.26
N HIS A 15 0.05 5.71 12.75
CA HIS A 15 0.61 4.41 13.13
C HIS A 15 1.49 3.79 12.03
N VAL A 16 1.74 4.51 10.94
CA VAL A 16 2.52 4.00 9.80
C VAL A 16 4.00 3.79 10.13
N LYS A 17 4.53 4.52 11.10
CA LYS A 17 5.94 4.42 11.50
C LYS A 17 6.10 3.66 12.81
N SER A 18 7.14 2.84 12.91
CA SER A 18 7.63 2.31 14.18
C SER A 18 8.16 3.45 15.07
N GLU A 19 8.45 3.14 16.34
CA GLU A 19 9.11 4.09 17.25
C GLU A 19 10.47 4.56 16.71
N GLN A 20 11.12 3.73 15.88
CA GLN A 20 12.41 4.01 15.23
C GLN A 20 12.24 4.75 13.89
N GLY A 21 11.01 5.02 13.45
CA GLY A 21 10.71 5.76 12.23
C GLY A 21 10.61 4.92 10.96
N GLU A 22 10.66 3.59 11.07
CA GLU A 22 10.55 2.66 9.94
C GLU A 22 9.10 2.51 9.49
N ILE A 23 8.87 2.45 8.18
CA ILE A 23 7.50 2.30 7.65
C ILE A 23 7.04 0.86 7.81
N LEU A 24 5.96 0.65 8.55
CA LEU A 24 5.31 -0.65 8.75
C LEU A 24 4.41 -0.97 7.55
N SER A 25 4.55 -2.17 6.99
CA SER A 25 3.84 -2.59 5.78
C SER A 25 2.33 -2.59 5.96
N LYS A 26 1.84 -3.18 7.07
CA LYS A 26 0.38 -3.34 7.27
C LYS A 26 -0.32 -1.99 7.46
N PRO A 27 0.08 -1.11 8.39
CA PRO A 27 -0.53 0.22 8.52
C PRO A 27 -0.44 1.04 7.22
N PHE A 28 0.67 0.95 6.48
CA PHE A 28 0.80 1.62 5.19
C PHE A 28 -0.25 1.13 4.19
N LEU A 29 -0.42 -0.19 4.05
CA LEU A 29 -1.40 -0.79 3.14
C LEU A 29 -2.84 -0.47 3.55
N GLU A 30 -3.16 -0.48 4.84
CA GLU A 30 -4.48 -0.05 5.34
C GLU A 30 -4.75 1.43 5.04
N ALA A 31 -3.76 2.31 5.24
CA ALA A 31 -3.86 3.71 4.86
C ALA A 31 -4.15 3.89 3.36
N CYS A 32 -3.44 3.14 2.49
CA CYS A 32 -3.69 3.16 1.04
C CYS A 32 -5.11 2.73 0.68
N LYS A 33 -5.69 1.71 1.34
CA LYS A 33 -7.04 1.22 1.02
C LYS A 33 -8.12 2.26 1.28
N HIS A 34 -7.93 3.16 2.23
CA HIS A 34 -8.91 4.19 2.57
C HIS A 34 -9.19 5.18 1.43
N ILE A 35 -8.35 5.26 0.40
CA ILE A 35 -8.62 6.09 -0.79
C ILE A 35 -9.67 5.45 -1.72
N LEU A 36 -9.78 4.11 -1.76
CA LEU A 36 -10.63 3.42 -2.73
C LEU A 36 -12.12 3.82 -2.60
N PRO A 37 -12.71 3.91 -1.39
CA PRO A 37 -14.09 4.38 -1.23
C PRO A 37 -14.27 5.87 -1.57
N VAL A 38 -13.21 6.68 -1.51
CA VAL A 38 -13.25 8.09 -1.94
C VAL A 38 -13.31 8.16 -3.45
N ILE A 39 -12.49 7.37 -4.15
CA ILE A 39 -12.48 7.27 -5.61
C ILE A 39 -13.81 6.75 -6.14
N ASP A 40 -14.44 5.79 -5.46
CA ASP A 40 -15.76 5.28 -5.81
C ASP A 40 -16.85 6.37 -5.89
N LYS A 41 -16.74 7.45 -5.12
CA LYS A 41 -17.71 8.55 -5.14
C LYS A 41 -17.69 9.35 -6.44
N PHE A 42 -16.62 9.25 -7.23
CA PHE A 42 -16.52 9.87 -8.56
C PHE A 42 -17.17 9.02 -9.65
N GLY A 43 -17.67 7.83 -9.31
CA GLY A 43 -18.41 6.96 -10.22
C GLY A 43 -17.55 6.30 -11.30
N ALA A 44 -18.21 5.83 -12.36
CA ALA A 44 -17.60 4.99 -13.40
C ALA A 44 -16.40 5.63 -14.11
N ALA A 45 -16.33 6.96 -14.18
CA ALA A 45 -15.22 7.68 -14.79
C ALA A 45 -13.87 7.37 -14.11
N MET A 46 -13.88 7.04 -12.81
CA MET A 46 -12.67 6.71 -12.04
C MET A 46 -12.43 5.19 -11.90
N ALA A 47 -13.17 4.34 -12.60
CA ALA A 47 -13.05 2.89 -12.47
C ALA A 47 -11.64 2.36 -12.80
N LEU A 48 -10.99 2.92 -13.83
CA LEU A 48 -9.61 2.54 -14.20
C LEU A 48 -8.60 2.96 -13.12
N VAL A 49 -8.77 4.15 -12.54
CA VAL A 49 -7.91 4.66 -11.45
C VAL A 49 -8.06 3.79 -10.21
N LYS A 50 -9.29 3.43 -9.84
CA LYS A 50 -9.54 2.51 -8.72
C LYS A 50 -8.90 1.15 -8.98
N SER A 51 -9.04 0.61 -10.18
CA SER A 51 -8.47 -0.70 -10.55
C SER A 51 -6.95 -0.68 -10.47
N ASP A 52 -6.30 0.39 -10.93
CA ASP A 52 -4.85 0.53 -10.90
C ASP A 52 -4.32 0.58 -9.46
N ILE A 53 -4.86 1.47 -8.63
CA ILE A 53 -4.49 1.61 -7.21
C ILE A 53 -4.77 0.31 -6.45
N GLY A 54 -5.97 -0.28 -6.62
CA GLY A 54 -6.35 -1.53 -5.97
C GLY A 54 -5.47 -2.70 -6.38
N GLY A 55 -5.04 -2.75 -7.64
CA GLY A 55 -4.10 -3.76 -8.14
C GLY A 55 -2.71 -3.64 -7.52
N ASN A 56 -2.19 -2.42 -7.38
CA ASN A 56 -0.91 -2.17 -6.73
C ASN A 56 -0.95 -2.50 -5.23
N ILE A 57 -2.02 -2.12 -4.51
CA ILE A 57 -2.23 -2.51 -3.11
C ILE A 57 -2.26 -4.04 -2.97
N SER A 58 -3.11 -4.72 -3.74
CA SER A 58 -3.27 -6.18 -3.67
C SER A 58 -1.95 -6.92 -3.89
N ARG A 59 -1.10 -6.39 -4.78
CA ARG A 59 0.23 -6.96 -5.05
C ARG A 59 1.13 -6.95 -3.82
N LEU A 60 1.24 -5.81 -3.14
CA LEU A 60 2.04 -5.69 -1.91
C LEU A 60 1.42 -6.52 -0.77
N GLU A 61 0.09 -6.54 -0.65
CA GLU A 61 -0.62 -7.34 0.35
C GLU A 61 -0.38 -8.84 0.19
N ASN A 62 -0.36 -9.34 -1.05
CA ASN A 62 -0.08 -10.74 -1.33
C ASN A 62 1.34 -11.13 -0.87
N MET A 63 2.33 -10.26 -1.11
CA MET A 63 3.69 -10.48 -0.63
C MET A 63 3.74 -10.43 0.91
N TYR A 64 3.15 -9.39 1.53
CA TYR A 64 3.06 -9.28 2.99
C TYR A 64 2.43 -10.53 3.63
N SER A 65 1.29 -10.99 3.08
CA SER A 65 0.54 -12.14 3.61
C SER A 65 1.30 -13.45 3.48
N SER A 66 2.26 -13.57 2.56
CA SER A 66 3.09 -14.77 2.43
C SER A 66 4.01 -14.99 3.64
N ASN A 67 4.46 -13.92 4.29
CA ASN A 67 5.23 -13.97 5.53
C ASN A 67 5.20 -12.61 6.28
N PRO A 68 4.16 -12.35 7.09
CA PRO A 68 4.00 -11.06 7.77
C PRO A 68 5.18 -10.69 8.67
N THR A 69 5.81 -11.67 9.30
CA THR A 69 6.99 -11.44 10.16
C THR A 69 8.19 -10.97 9.34
N ARG A 70 8.46 -11.62 8.20
CA ARG A 70 9.54 -11.22 7.29
C ARG A 70 9.26 -9.86 6.65
N PHE A 71 8.00 -9.60 6.33
CA PHE A 71 7.57 -8.44 5.57
C PHE A 71 6.96 -7.33 6.42
N ASN A 72 7.31 -7.26 7.71
CA ASN A 72 6.77 -6.28 8.64
C ASN A 72 7.07 -4.83 8.23
N TYR A 73 8.23 -4.59 7.62
CA TYR A 73 8.65 -3.26 7.16
C TYR A 73 8.51 -3.12 5.65
N LEU A 74 8.08 -1.95 5.18
CA LEU A 74 7.80 -1.72 3.75
C LEU A 74 9.03 -1.99 2.86
N TYR A 75 10.23 -1.62 3.30
CA TYR A 75 11.45 -1.86 2.54
C TYR A 75 11.78 -3.36 2.38
N SER A 76 11.35 -4.20 3.32
CA SER A 76 11.62 -5.65 3.26
C SER A 76 10.84 -6.35 2.14
N LEU A 77 9.67 -5.81 1.76
CA LEU A 77 8.92 -6.25 0.57
C LEU A 77 9.71 -6.02 -0.72
N ILE A 78 10.53 -4.96 -0.75
CA ILE A 78 11.33 -4.58 -1.92
C ILE A 78 12.66 -5.32 -1.92
N GLN A 79 13.26 -5.50 -0.75
CA GLN A 79 14.57 -6.12 -0.59
C GLN A 79 14.63 -7.52 -1.22
N VAL A 80 13.59 -8.34 -1.03
CA VAL A 80 13.54 -9.69 -1.63
C VAL A 80 13.58 -9.65 -3.16
N GLU A 81 12.99 -8.65 -3.78
CA GLU A 81 12.98 -8.50 -5.24
C GLU A 81 14.30 -7.98 -5.79
N ILE A 82 15.03 -7.19 -5.01
CA ILE A 82 16.41 -6.78 -5.33
C ILE A 82 17.32 -8.00 -5.27
N GLU A 83 17.25 -8.78 -4.19
CA GLU A 83 18.06 -9.99 -3.97
C GLU A 83 17.81 -11.04 -5.06
N THR A 84 16.55 -11.20 -5.48
CA THR A 84 16.15 -12.15 -6.53
C THR A 84 16.23 -11.58 -7.95
N LYS A 85 16.66 -10.32 -8.11
CA LYS A 85 16.73 -9.60 -9.39
C LYS A 85 15.39 -9.49 -10.14
N THR A 86 14.28 -9.51 -9.42
CA THR A 86 12.91 -9.40 -9.95
C THR A 86 12.31 -8.00 -9.81
N ALA A 87 12.98 -7.07 -9.12
CA ALA A 87 12.47 -5.72 -8.84
C ALA A 87 12.04 -4.91 -10.09
N LYS A 88 12.64 -5.18 -11.26
CA LYS A 88 12.28 -4.52 -12.53
C LYS A 88 11.11 -5.16 -13.28
N SER A 89 10.54 -6.26 -12.77
CA SER A 89 9.37 -6.88 -13.37
C SER A 89 8.18 -5.92 -13.31
N SER A 90 7.34 -5.90 -14.35
CA SER A 90 6.09 -5.13 -14.34
C SER A 90 5.14 -5.54 -13.20
N SER A 91 5.24 -6.80 -12.76
CA SER A 91 4.48 -7.40 -11.66
C SER A 91 5.17 -7.32 -10.30
N SER A 92 6.28 -6.59 -10.16
CA SER A 92 7.03 -6.50 -8.91
C SER A 92 6.31 -5.61 -7.87
N CYS A 93 6.50 -5.90 -6.59
CA CYS A 93 6.11 -5.05 -5.46
C CYS A 93 6.86 -3.72 -5.50
N THR A 94 8.10 -3.70 -6.02
CA THR A 94 8.88 -2.49 -6.26
C THR A 94 8.15 -1.55 -7.21
N ASN A 95 7.66 -2.07 -8.34
CA ASN A 95 6.88 -1.30 -9.28
C ASN A 95 5.51 -0.92 -8.68
N GLY A 96 4.88 -1.84 -7.95
CA GLY A 96 3.61 -1.55 -7.25
C GLY A 96 3.73 -0.41 -6.24
N LEU A 97 4.81 -0.39 -5.46
CA LEU A 97 5.08 0.66 -4.48
C LEU A 97 5.34 2.01 -5.16
N LEU A 98 6.11 2.02 -6.25
CA LEU A 98 6.37 3.24 -7.02
C LEU A 98 5.08 3.95 -7.47
N TRP A 99 4.04 3.19 -7.85
CA TRP A 99 2.75 3.76 -8.25
C TRP A 99 1.84 4.15 -7.08
N LEU A 100 2.21 3.80 -5.84
CA LEU A 100 1.48 4.19 -4.62
C LEU A 100 2.10 5.39 -3.88
N THR A 101 3.25 5.90 -4.34
CA THR A 101 3.97 7.05 -3.75
C THR A 101 4.13 8.18 -4.75
#